data_AF-A0A2A5HRY8-F1
#
_entry.id   AF-A0A2A5HRY8-F1
#
_cell.length_a   1.000
_cell.length_b   1.000
_cell.length_c   1.000
_cell.angle_alpha   90.00
_cell.angle_beta   90.00
_cell.angle_gamma   90.00
#
_symmetry.space_group_name_H-M   'P 1'
#
loop_
_entity.id
_entity.type
_entity.pdbx_description
1 polymer ?
#
loop_
_entity_poly.entity_id
_entity_poly.type
_entity_poly.pdbx_seq_one_letter_code
_entity_poly.pdbx_strand_id
1 'polypeptide(L)'
;MIKQLKLPCQALLFVLLVVTGATIQAAGVDVYLVYAGADKKLQKRIRATLPGDLAIKSYNASLLMMADYSGKQKAIAKLSSAKLVVLINKQSMELLGNPRFPNALMVTGDSSQEIDKIKAALGP
;
A
#
# COMPACT_ATOMS: atom_id res chain seq x y z
N MET A 1 -43.07 -61.05 -3.52
CA MET A 1 -41.86 -60.82 -2.69
C MET A 1 -41.33 -59.44 -3.00
N ILE A 2 -41.23 -58.61 -1.97
CA ILE A 2 -40.88 -57.20 -1.99
C ILE A 2 -39.35 -57.08 -1.99
N LYS A 3 -38.77 -56.27 -2.88
CA LYS A 3 -37.41 -55.73 -2.69
C LYS A 3 -37.43 -54.22 -2.88
N GLN A 4 -37.20 -53.57 -1.75
CA GLN A 4 -37.07 -52.14 -1.48
C GLN A 4 -35.99 -51.51 -2.37
N LEU A 5 -36.36 -50.57 -3.22
CA LEU A 5 -35.42 -49.68 -3.90
C LEU A 5 -35.16 -48.49 -2.97
N LYS A 6 -34.07 -48.55 -2.21
CA LYS A 6 -33.57 -47.43 -1.41
C LYS A 6 -33.14 -46.31 -2.35
N LEU A 7 -33.90 -45.22 -2.42
CA LEU A 7 -33.38 -43.94 -2.88
C LEU A 7 -32.59 -43.30 -1.73
N PRO A 8 -31.26 -43.14 -1.81
CA PRO A 8 -30.58 -42.19 -0.95
C PRO A 8 -30.96 -40.79 -1.40
N CYS A 9 -31.76 -40.15 -0.56
CA CYS A 9 -31.89 -38.73 -0.38
C CYS A 9 -30.50 -38.08 -0.31
N GLN A 10 -29.91 -37.78 -1.46
CA GLN A 10 -28.83 -36.81 -1.57
C GLN A 10 -29.43 -35.61 -2.29
N ALA A 11 -30.10 -34.80 -1.48
CA ALA A 11 -30.30 -33.39 -1.76
C ALA A 11 -28.92 -32.80 -2.11
N LEU A 12 -28.65 -32.73 -3.41
CA LEU A 12 -27.50 -32.06 -3.97
C LEU A 12 -27.73 -30.56 -3.68
N LEU A 13 -27.28 -30.15 -2.50
CA LEU A 13 -27.35 -28.79 -2.01
C LEU A 13 -26.44 -27.93 -2.92
N PHE A 14 -27.00 -27.46 -4.03
CA PHE A 14 -26.44 -26.41 -4.86
C PHE A 14 -26.47 -25.10 -4.04
N VAL A 15 -25.54 -24.96 -3.09
CA VAL A 15 -25.25 -23.66 -2.49
C VAL A 15 -24.52 -22.87 -3.56
N LEU A 16 -25.32 -22.18 -4.37
CA LEU A 16 -24.91 -21.07 -5.20
C LEU A 16 -24.35 -20.02 -4.24
N LEU A 17 -23.06 -20.13 -3.90
CA LEU A 17 -22.31 -19.08 -3.24
C LEU A 17 -22.20 -17.95 -4.27
N VAL A 18 -23.25 -17.14 -4.35
CA VAL A 18 -23.19 -15.81 -4.96
C VAL A 18 -22.21 -15.04 -4.10
N VAL A 19 -20.93 -15.15 -4.45
CA VAL A 19 -19.93 -14.15 -4.09
C VAL A 19 -20.36 -12.92 -4.86
N THR A 20 -21.32 -12.19 -4.28
CA THR A 20 -21.47 -10.77 -4.58
C THR A 20 -20.09 -10.21 -4.32
N GLY A 21 -19.37 -9.97 -5.40
CA GLY A 21 -18.10 -9.30 -5.37
C GLY A 21 -18.33 -7.96 -4.71
N ALA A 22 -18.15 -7.93 -3.39
CA ALA A 22 -17.81 -6.71 -2.71
C ALA A 22 -16.53 -6.27 -3.40
N THR A 23 -16.69 -5.37 -4.38
CA THR A 23 -15.62 -4.48 -4.79
C THR A 23 -15.29 -3.72 -3.53
N ILE A 24 -14.41 -4.30 -2.71
CA ILE A 24 -13.67 -3.56 -1.71
C ILE A 24 -12.85 -2.61 -2.57
N GLN A 25 -13.45 -1.46 -2.87
CA GLN A 25 -12.79 -0.30 -3.39
C GLN A 25 -11.90 0.13 -2.23
N ALA A 26 -10.76 -0.55 -2.11
CA ALA A 26 -9.74 -0.25 -1.13
C ALA A 26 -9.49 1.24 -1.32
N ALA A 27 -9.91 2.05 -0.33
CA ALA A 27 -9.66 3.48 -0.31
C ALA A 27 -8.19 3.66 -0.68
N GLY A 28 -7.98 4.12 -1.91
CA GLY A 28 -6.68 4.14 -2.55
C GLY A 28 -5.79 4.98 -1.68
N VAL A 29 -4.63 4.46 -1.30
CA VAL A 29 -3.68 5.28 -0.57
C VAL A 29 -3.12 6.27 -1.58
N ASP A 30 -3.44 7.55 -1.40
CA ASP A 30 -3.02 8.61 -2.30
C ASP A 30 -1.50 8.80 -2.23
N VAL A 31 -0.95 8.75 -1.02
CA VAL A 31 0.48 9.01 -0.78
C VAL A 31 1.07 7.99 0.17
N TYR A 32 2.17 7.37 -0.24
CA TYR A 32 3.05 6.65 0.66
C TYR A 32 4.31 7.46 0.96
N LEU A 33 4.52 7.78 2.23
CA LEU A 33 5.78 8.35 2.71
C LEU A 33 6.72 7.22 3.15
N VAL A 34 7.78 6.99 2.39
CA VAL A 34 8.81 6.00 2.71
C VAL A 34 9.99 6.73 3.34
N TYR A 35 10.45 6.28 4.51
CA TYR A 35 11.50 6.94 5.27
C TYR A 35 12.45 5.96 5.94
N ALA A 36 13.71 6.37 6.15
CA ALA A 36 14.63 5.63 7.00
C ALA A 36 14.32 5.89 8.49
N GLY A 37 14.68 4.98 9.40
CA GLY A 37 14.38 5.12 10.83
C GLY A 37 14.84 6.45 11.45
N ALA A 38 15.98 6.99 10.99
CA ALA A 38 16.51 8.29 11.41
C ALA A 38 15.59 9.47 11.01
N ASP A 39 14.87 9.36 9.90
CA ASP A 39 14.03 10.41 9.31
C ASP A 39 12.60 10.45 9.85
N LYS A 40 12.30 9.69 10.92
CA LYS A 40 10.96 9.65 11.53
C LYS A 40 10.41 11.03 11.88
N LYS A 41 11.26 11.95 12.34
CA LYS A 41 10.87 13.34 12.65
C LYS A 41 10.48 14.09 11.38
N LEU A 42 11.28 13.98 10.32
CA LEU A 42 11.03 14.63 9.03
C LEU A 42 9.74 14.11 8.38
N GLN A 43 9.54 12.78 8.37
CA GLN A 43 8.30 12.17 7.90
C GLN A 43 7.06 12.74 8.59
N LYS A 44 7.09 12.90 9.92
CA LYS A 44 5.97 13.46 10.68
C LYS A 44 5.69 14.91 10.29
N ARG A 45 6.71 15.73 10.07
CA ARG A 45 6.54 17.12 9.65
C ARG A 45 5.92 17.21 8.26
N ILE A 46 6.47 16.49 7.27
CA ILE A 46 5.91 16.41 5.92
C ILE A 46 4.43 15.98 5.97
N ARG A 47 4.12 14.92 6.73
CA ARG A 47 2.75 14.44 6.89
C ARG A 47 1.81 15.49 7.49
N ALA A 48 2.28 16.27 8.46
CA ALA A 48 1.48 17.32 9.10
C ALA A 48 1.25 18.54 8.20
N THR A 49 2.13 18.79 7.23
CA THR A 49 2.00 19.90 6.27
C THR A 49 1.15 19.53 5.06
N LEU A 50 1.03 18.25 4.74
CA LEU A 50 0.13 17.78 3.68
C LEU A 50 -1.33 17.91 4.11
N PRO A 51 -2.24 18.17 3.15
CA PRO A 51 -3.64 18.37 3.46
C PRO A 51 -4.27 17.06 3.98
N GLY A 52 -5.16 17.18 4.96
CA GLY A 52 -5.67 16.06 5.75
C GLY A 52 -6.75 15.22 5.06
N ASP A 53 -7.20 15.65 3.88
CA ASP A 53 -8.12 14.95 2.98
C ASP A 53 -7.44 13.80 2.22
N LEU A 54 -6.11 13.81 2.11
CA LEU A 54 -5.34 12.75 1.46
C LEU A 54 -5.20 11.51 2.35
N ALA A 55 -5.40 10.33 1.77
CA ALA A 55 -5.10 9.06 2.41
C ALA A 55 -3.58 8.82 2.43
N ILE A 56 -2.89 9.40 3.42
CA ILE A 56 -1.43 9.29 3.58
C ILE A 56 -1.08 8.10 4.48
N LYS A 57 -0.30 7.14 3.97
CA LYS A 57 0.35 6.09 4.76
C LYS A 57 1.86 6.30 4.80
N SER A 58 2.52 5.65 5.76
CA SER A 58 3.97 5.77 5.90
C SER A 58 4.61 4.40 6.12
N TYR A 59 5.75 4.18 5.46
CA TYR A 59 6.55 2.97 5.57
C TYR A 59 7.95 3.30 6.08
N ASN A 60 8.37 2.63 7.15
CA ASN A 60 9.74 2.69 7.60
C ASN A 60 10.57 1.67 6.82
N ALA A 61 11.43 2.16 5.92
CA ALA A 61 12.29 1.33 5.07
C ALA A 61 13.28 0.50 5.90
N SER A 62 13.76 1.02 7.03
CA SER A 62 14.66 0.28 7.94
C SER A 62 13.96 -0.92 8.56
N LEU A 63 12.66 -0.82 8.89
CA LEU A 63 11.89 -1.98 9.36
C LEU A 63 11.61 -2.96 8.23
N LEU A 64 11.34 -2.46 7.01
CA LEU A 64 11.13 -3.32 5.85
C LEU A 64 12.38 -4.13 5.49
N MET A 65 13.59 -3.60 5.71
CA MET A 65 14.82 -4.36 5.52
C MET A 65 14.86 -5.64 6.38
N MET A 66 14.39 -5.54 7.62
CA MET A 66 14.38 -6.66 8.56
C MET A 66 13.20 -7.61 8.35
N ALA A 67 12.23 -7.23 7.53
CA ALA A 67 11.14 -8.13 7.15
C ALA A 67 11.66 -9.27 6.26
N ASP A 68 10.91 -10.36 6.27
CA ASP A 68 11.13 -11.48 5.36
C ASP A 68 10.96 -11.06 3.89
N TYR A 69 11.40 -11.92 2.97
CA TYR A 69 11.30 -11.64 1.54
C TYR A 69 9.84 -11.37 1.12
N SER A 70 8.89 -12.16 1.63
CA SER A 70 7.46 -12.00 1.33
C SER A 70 6.93 -10.65 1.79
N GLY A 71 7.27 -10.21 3.01
CA GLY A 71 6.89 -8.91 3.55
C GLY A 71 7.43 -7.76 2.71
N LYS A 72 8.70 -7.82 2.29
CA LYS A 72 9.31 -6.83 1.40
C LYS A 72 8.60 -6.75 0.05
N GLN A 73 8.35 -7.89 -0.60
CA GLN A 73 7.66 -7.91 -1.90
C GLN A 73 6.24 -7.35 -1.81
N LYS A 74 5.49 -7.68 -0.74
CA LYS A 74 4.15 -7.11 -0.51
C LYS A 74 4.19 -5.59 -0.33
N ALA A 75 5.20 -5.07 0.36
CA ALA A 75 5.36 -3.62 0.52
C ALA A 75 5.70 -2.95 -0.83
N ILE A 76 6.65 -3.51 -1.58
CA ILE A 76 7.03 -3.00 -2.92
C ILE A 76 5.83 -3.02 -3.87
N ALA A 77 5.04 -4.08 -3.88
CA ALA A 77 3.82 -4.17 -4.70
C ALA A 77 2.82 -3.07 -4.35
N LYS A 78 2.58 -2.81 -3.05
CA LYS A 78 1.69 -1.73 -2.60
C LYS A 78 2.20 -0.34 -2.96
N LEU A 79 3.51 -0.11 -2.84
CA LEU A 79 4.14 1.15 -3.25
C LEU A 79 4.03 1.34 -4.77
N SER A 80 4.19 0.27 -5.54
CA SER A 80 4.10 0.32 -7.01
C SER A 80 2.68 0.63 -7.51
N SER A 81 1.64 0.26 -6.75
CA SER A 81 0.24 0.58 -7.05
C SER A 81 -0.23 1.93 -6.51
N ALA A 82 0.63 2.68 -5.83
CA ALA A 82 0.25 3.95 -5.22
C ALA A 82 0.08 5.07 -6.25
N LYS A 83 -0.77 6.05 -5.93
CA LYS A 83 -0.87 7.28 -6.72
C LYS A 83 0.43 8.09 -6.64
N LEU A 84 1.03 8.21 -5.45
CA LEU A 84 2.35 8.82 -5.26
C LEU A 84 3.15 8.09 -4.18
N VAL A 85 4.44 7.86 -4.44
CA VAL A 85 5.43 7.37 -3.47
C VAL A 85 6.44 8.47 -3.20
N VAL A 86 6.48 8.98 -1.98
CA VAL A 86 7.46 9.98 -1.55
C VAL A 86 8.59 9.28 -0.81
N LEU A 87 9.78 9.28 -1.38
CA LEU A 87 11.01 8.73 -0.80
C LEU A 87 11.73 9.84 -0.03
N ILE A 88 11.73 9.76 1.30
CA ILE A 88 12.42 10.71 2.15
C ILE A 88 13.89 10.30 2.22
N ASN A 89 14.73 11.10 1.56
CA ASN A 89 16.15 10.86 1.31
C ASN A 89 16.46 9.64 0.44
N LYS A 90 17.64 9.67 -0.19
CA LYS A 90 18.16 8.57 -1.00
C LYS A 90 18.29 7.26 -0.21
N GLN A 91 18.62 7.36 1.08
CA GLN A 91 18.76 6.19 1.95
C GLN A 91 17.48 5.35 1.96
N SER A 92 16.29 5.95 2.02
CA SER A 92 15.03 5.20 2.05
C SER A 92 14.83 4.27 0.84
N MET A 93 15.31 4.69 -0.34
CA MET A 93 15.29 3.91 -1.57
C MET A 93 16.33 2.80 -1.56
N GLU A 94 17.55 3.09 -1.09
CA GLU A 94 18.63 2.11 -0.97
C GLU A 94 18.26 0.96 -0.03
N LEU A 95 17.61 1.27 1.10
CA LEU A 95 17.11 0.28 2.06
C LEU A 95 16.04 -0.64 1.46
N LEU A 96 15.31 -0.20 0.43
CA LEU A 96 14.34 -1.02 -0.29
C LEU A 96 14.96 -1.86 -1.43
N GLY A 97 16.27 -1.72 -1.68
CA GLY A 97 16.95 -2.40 -2.79
C GLY A 97 16.79 -1.66 -4.13
N ASN A 98 16.63 -0.34 -4.11
CA ASN A 98 16.47 0.52 -5.30
C ASN A 98 15.34 0.10 -6.26
N PRO A 99 14.12 -0.18 -5.77
CA PRO A 99 12.98 -0.44 -6.64
C PRO A 99 12.66 0.81 -7.46
N ARG A 100 12.37 0.62 -8.74
CA ARG A 100 11.88 1.69 -9.63
C ARG A 100 10.36 1.78 -9.50
N PHE A 101 9.88 2.79 -8.77
CA PHE A 101 8.46 3.11 -8.76
C PHE A 101 8.17 4.14 -9.86
N PRO A 102 7.16 3.92 -10.71
CA PRO A 102 6.81 4.87 -11.78
C PRO A 102 6.34 6.22 -11.22
N ASN A 103 5.73 6.20 -10.03
CA ASN A 103 5.16 7.37 -9.36
C ASN A 103 5.99 7.77 -8.13
N ALA A 104 7.33 7.67 -8.20
CA ALA A 104 8.20 8.08 -7.09
C ALA A 104 8.65 9.53 -7.20
N LEU A 105 8.63 10.23 -6.06
CA LEU A 105 9.23 11.53 -5.85
C LEU A 105 10.22 11.43 -4.68
N MET A 106 11.47 11.80 -4.91
CA MET A 106 12.47 11.87 -3.84
C MET A 106 12.49 13.27 -3.24
N VAL A 107 12.41 13.35 -1.92
CA VAL A 107 12.46 14.61 -1.16
C VAL A 107 13.54 14.52 -0.09
N THR A 108 14.26 15.61 0.15
CA THR A 108 15.37 15.63 1.13
C THR A 108 15.07 16.46 2.38
N GLY A 109 13.88 17.05 2.45
CA GLY A 109 13.50 17.93 3.54
C GLY A 109 12.02 18.31 3.52
N ASP A 110 11.65 19.21 4.42
CA ASP A 110 10.30 19.73 4.62
C ASP A 110 10.19 21.22 4.25
N SER A 111 11.08 21.70 3.37
CA SER A 111 10.97 23.05 2.84
C SER A 111 9.71 23.22 2.00
N SER A 112 9.17 24.44 1.92
CA SER A 112 7.96 24.74 1.13
C SER A 112 8.08 24.24 -0.31
N GLN A 113 9.25 24.37 -0.94
CA GLN A 113 9.52 23.87 -2.28
C GLN A 113 9.34 22.35 -2.40
N GLU A 114 9.80 21.57 -1.42
CA GLU A 114 9.65 20.11 -1.42
C GLU A 114 8.19 19.71 -1.20
N ILE A 115 7.49 20.41 -0.32
CA ILE A 115 6.05 20.19 -0.09
C ILE A 115 5.23 20.54 -1.33
N ASP A 116 5.56 21.63 -2.01
CA ASP A 116 4.86 22.06 -3.22
C ASP A 116 5.09 21.08 -4.39
N LYS A 117 6.28 20.46 -4.47
CA LYS A 117 6.51 19.35 -5.41
C LYS A 117 5.61 18.15 -5.11
N ILE A 118 5.45 17.78 -3.84
CA ILE A 118 4.55 16.68 -3.44
C ILE A 118 3.10 17.01 -3.84
N LYS A 119 2.65 18.24 -3.58
CA LYS A 119 1.31 18.70 -3.97
C LYS A 119 1.11 18.70 -5.48
N ALA A 120 2.07 19.22 -6.24
CA ALA A 120 2.02 19.24 -7.69
C ALA A 120 1.96 17.83 -8.30
N ALA A 121 2.69 16.88 -7.70
CA ALA A 121 2.68 15.48 -8.13
C ALA A 121 1.35 14.75 -7.86
N LEU A 122 0.49 15.28 -6.98
CA LEU A 122 -0.83 14.71 -6.68
C LEU A 122 -1.91 15.12 -7.67
N GLY A 123 -1.62 16.10 -8.54
CA GLY A 123 -2.57 16.71 -9.47
C GLY A 123 -3.45 17.79 -8.81
N PRO A 124 -4.11 18.65 -9.61
CA PRO A 124 -5.13 19.58 -9.13
C PRO A 124 -6.36 18.87 -8.57
#